data_AF-A0AAV5SU43-F1
#
_entry.id   AF-A0AAV5SU43-F1
#
_cell.length_a   1.000
_cell.length_b   1.000
_cell.length_c   1.000
_cell.angle_alpha   90.00
_cell.angle_beta   90.00
_cell.angle_gamma   90.00
#
_symmetry.space_group_name_H-M   'P 1'
#
loop_
_entity.id
_entity.type
_entity.pdbx_description
1 polymer ?
#
loop_
_entity_poly.entity_id
_entity_poly.type
_entity_poly.pdbx_seq_one_letter_code
_entity_poly.pdbx_strand_id
1 'polypeptide(L)'
;KKDLLEDTNIYQVDDGTIFYHEYRHTPQRLYVKWQGMEIEAKYLREISVHGTHGHALFFQSQGKIFKARFTEADGITVSSVRD
;
A
#
# COMPACT_ATOMS: atom_id res chain seq x y z
N LYS A 1 -23.53 11.40 -6.01
CA LYS A 1 -23.15 10.07 -5.48
C LYS A 1 -21.63 10.06 -5.41
N LYS A 2 -21.05 10.19 -4.22
CA LYS A 2 -19.60 10.13 -4.05
C LYS A 2 -19.32 8.69 -3.65
N ASP A 3 -18.86 7.87 -4.59
CA ASP A 3 -18.37 6.53 -4.29
C ASP A 3 -17.10 6.70 -3.45
N LEU A 4 -17.29 6.91 -2.15
CA LEU A 4 -16.24 6.63 -1.18
C LEU A 4 -16.00 5.14 -1.34
N LEU A 5 -14.77 4.76 -1.68
CA LEU A 5 -14.37 3.36 -1.72
C LEU A 5 -14.54 2.81 -0.29
N GLU A 6 -15.71 2.23 0.01
CA GLU A 6 -16.15 1.91 1.38
C GLU A 6 -15.24 0.93 2.12
N ASP A 7 -14.26 0.35 1.42
CA ASP A 7 -13.31 -0.59 1.98
C ASP A 7 -11.87 -0.31 1.53
N THR A 8 -11.53 0.97 1.31
CA THR A 8 -10.19 1.39 0.92
C THR A 8 -9.64 2.48 1.83
N ASN A 9 -8.52 2.19 2.47
CA ASN A 9 -7.71 3.20 3.15
C ASN A 9 -6.73 3.84 2.17
N ILE A 10 -6.43 5.12 2.37
CA ILE A 10 -5.57 5.92 1.50
C ILE A 10 -4.42 6.47 2.33
N TYR A 11 -3.20 6.30 1.85
CA TYR A 11 -1.98 6.73 2.53
C TYR A 11 -1.07 7.48 1.56
N GLN A 12 -0.72 8.72 1.89
CA GLN A 12 0.22 9.53 1.12
C GLN A 12 1.59 9.53 1.80
N VAL A 13 2.65 9.29 1.02
CA VAL A 13 4.06 9.39 1.46
C VAL A 13 4.67 10.74 1.03
N ASP A 14 5.88 11.04 1.50
CA ASP A 14 6.47 12.38 1.42
C ASP A 14 6.77 12.87 -0.01
N ASP A 15 6.99 11.95 -0.97
CA ASP A 15 7.15 12.29 -2.39
C ASP A 15 5.83 12.52 -3.14
N GLY A 16 4.70 12.39 -2.44
CA GLY A 16 3.37 12.54 -3.03
C GLY A 16 2.77 11.26 -3.60
N THR A 17 3.47 10.13 -3.57
CA THR A 17 2.87 8.85 -3.94
C THR A 17 1.71 8.51 -3.01
N ILE A 18 0.62 8.02 -3.59
CA ILE A 18 -0.59 7.61 -2.86
C ILE A 18 -0.77 6.11 -2.98
N PHE A 19 -0.72 5.44 -1.83
CA PHE A 19 -1.06 4.03 -1.68
C PHE A 19 -2.53 3.88 -1.33
N TYR A 20 -3.16 2.92 -1.98
CA TYR A 20 -4.53 2.50 -1.75
C TYR A 20 -4.50 1.08 -1.19
N HIS A 21 -5.07 0.91 -0.01
CA HIS A 21 -5.20 -0.36 0.67
C HIS A 21 -6.66 -0.78 0.67
N GLU A 22 -7.01 -1.70 -0.22
CA GLU A 22 -8.32 -2.35 -0.25
C GLU A 22 -8.30 -3.54 0.71
N TYR A 23 -9.05 -3.43 1.81
CA TYR A 23 -8.99 -4.35 2.95
C TYR A 23 -10.18 -5.30 3.06
N ARG A 24 -11.18 -5.18 2.17
CA ARG A 24 -12.42 -5.98 2.21
C ARG A 24 -12.19 -7.48 2.01
N HIS A 25 -11.24 -7.82 1.16
CA HIS A 25 -11.03 -9.17 0.66
C HIS A 25 -9.66 -9.70 1.05
N THR A 26 -9.56 -11.01 1.21
CA THR A 26 -8.29 -11.72 1.42
C THR A 26 -7.99 -12.54 0.16
N PRO A 27 -6.80 -12.39 -0.47
CA PRO A 27 -5.71 -11.52 -0.06
C PRO A 27 -6.06 -10.04 -0.22
N GLN A 28 -5.62 -9.23 0.75
CA GLN A 28 -5.79 -7.78 0.73
C GLN A 28 -4.93 -7.19 -0.37
N ARG A 29 -5.34 -6.04 -0.88
CA ARG A 29 -4.73 -5.45 -2.07
C ARG A 29 -4.13 -4.10 -1.74
N LEU A 30 -2.84 -3.95 -2.05
CA LEU A 30 -2.13 -2.67 -1.98
C LEU A 30 -1.76 -2.24 -3.40
N TYR A 31 -2.21 -1.08 -3.83
CA TYR A 31 -1.95 -0.55 -5.18
C TYR A 31 -1.68 0.95 -5.15
N VAL A 32 -1.14 1.51 -6.24
CA VAL A 32 -0.99 2.96 -6.43
C VAL A 32 -1.75 3.40 -7.69
N LYS A 33 -2.08 4.70 -7.77
CA LYS A 33 -2.55 5.31 -9.02
C LYS A 33 -1.49 6.28 -9.51
N TRP A 34 -1.05 6.10 -10.74
CA TRP A 34 -0.05 6.94 -11.40
C TRP A 34 -0.59 7.39 -12.76
N GLN A 35 -0.53 8.71 -13.02
CA GLN A 35 -1.11 9.33 -14.23
C GLN A 35 -2.58 8.97 -14.49
N GLY A 36 -3.37 8.82 -13.42
CA GLY A 36 -4.79 8.45 -13.51
C GLY A 36 -5.05 6.98 -13.81
N MET A 37 -4.00 6.17 -14.02
CA MET A 37 -4.09 4.72 -14.19
C MET A 37 -3.73 4.01 -12.89
N GLU A 38 -4.39 2.89 -12.63
CA GLU A 38 -4.03 2.01 -11.53
C GLU A 38 -2.77 1.24 -11.91
N ILE A 39 -1.67 1.46 -11.18
CA ILE A 39 -0.40 0.79 -11.41
C ILE A 39 -0.10 -0.13 -10.24
N GLU A 40 0.19 -1.38 -10.60
CA GLU A 40 0.74 -2.44 -9.78
C GLU A 40 0.04 -2.70 -8.44
N ALA A 41 -0.70 -3.81 -8.37
CA ALA A 41 -1.24 -4.32 -7.11
C ALA A 41 -0.34 -5.41 -6.54
N LYS A 42 0.00 -5.32 -5.25
CA LYS A 42 0.49 -6.45 -4.47
C LYS A 42 -0.65 -7.03 -3.66
N TYR A 43 -0.87 -8.33 -3.85
CA TYR A 43 -1.79 -9.11 -3.03
C TYR A 43 -1.02 -9.63 -1.83
N LEU A 44 -1.41 -9.13 -0.66
CA LEU A 44 -0.76 -9.43 0.60
C LEU A 44 -1.76 -10.16 1.50
N ARG A 45 -1.27 -11.13 2.26
CA ARG A 45 -2.06 -11.69 3.36
C ARG A 45 -2.23 -10.60 4.42
N GLU A 46 -3.41 -10.56 5.03
CA GLU A 46 -3.81 -9.71 6.17
C GLU A 46 -2.75 -8.68 6.56
N ILE A 47 -2.94 -7.43 6.12
CA ILE A 47 -2.04 -6.34 6.44
C ILE A 47 -2.67 -5.42 7.48
N SER A 48 -1.89 -5.04 8.48
CA SER A 48 -2.23 -3.97 9.41
C SER A 48 -1.28 -2.81 9.17
N VAL A 49 -1.79 -1.72 8.60
CA VAL A 49 -0.97 -0.55 8.26
C VAL A 49 -0.68 0.27 9.52
N HIS A 50 0.59 0.61 9.73
CA HIS A 50 1.03 1.43 10.86
C HIS A 50 1.15 2.91 10.50
N GLY A 51 1.41 3.23 9.24
CA GLY A 51 1.50 4.60 8.74
C GLY A 51 2.55 4.77 7.66
N THR A 52 2.86 6.03 7.33
CA THR A 52 3.85 6.41 6.33
C THR A 52 5.04 7.12 6.99
N HIS A 53 6.23 6.95 6.42
CA HIS A 53 7.41 7.72 6.79
C HIS A 53 8.40 7.78 5.63
N GLY A 54 8.85 8.99 5.26
CA GLY A 54 9.66 9.16 4.06
C GLY A 54 8.89 8.72 2.83
N HIS A 55 9.54 7.94 1.97
CA HIS A 55 9.01 7.42 0.71
C HIS A 55 8.35 6.02 0.84
N ALA A 56 7.84 5.65 2.02
CA ALA A 56 7.38 4.29 2.28
C ALA A 56 6.13 4.18 3.17
N LEU A 57 5.31 3.18 2.87
CA LEU A 57 4.21 2.71 3.72
C LEU A 57 4.70 1.55 4.60
N PHE A 58 4.49 1.64 5.90
CA PHE A 58 4.86 0.59 6.86
C PHE A 58 3.62 -0.18 7.31
N PHE A 59 3.73 -1.50 7.30
CA PHE A 59 2.63 -2.38 7.70
C PHE A 59 3.17 -3.68 8.29
N GLN A 60 2.37 -4.32 9.12
CA GLN A 60 2.62 -5.64 9.65
C GLN A 60 1.85 -6.69 8.84
N SER A 61 2.50 -7.81 8.56
CA SER A 61 1.86 -9.01 8.00
C SER A 61 2.53 -10.24 8.59
N GLN A 62 1.75 -11.23 9.01
CA GLN A 62 2.26 -12.50 9.58
C GLN A 62 3.29 -12.31 10.71
N GLY A 63 3.10 -11.31 11.57
CA GLY A 63 4.00 -11.03 12.69
C GLY A 63 5.22 -10.16 12.34
N LYS A 64 5.54 -9.97 11.05
CA LYS A 64 6.70 -9.21 10.61
C LYS A 64 6.32 -7.81 10.14
N ILE A 65 7.22 -6.85 10.30
CA ILE A 65 7.06 -5.48 9.79
C ILE A 65 7.71 -5.38 8.42
N PHE A 66 6.93 -4.90 7.46
CA PHE A 66 7.35 -4.62 6.11
C PHE A 66 7.25 -3.13 5.81
N LYS A 67 7.99 -2.72 4.78
CA LYS A 67 7.79 -1.45 4.10
C LYS A 67 7.47 -1.68 2.63
N ALA A 68 6.48 -0.97 2.11
CA ALA A 68 6.19 -0.86 0.69
C ALA A 68 6.73 0.48 0.15
N ARG A 69 7.36 0.43 -1.01
CA ARG A 69 7.81 1.59 -1.78
C ARG A 69 7.31 1.47 -3.21
N PHE A 70 7.14 2.61 -3.87
CA PHE A 70 6.80 2.67 -5.27
C PHE A 70 7.91 3.38 -6.04
N THR A 71 8.29 2.83 -7.18
CA THR A 71 9.10 3.52 -8.20
C THR A 71 8.43 3.31 -9.55
N GLU A 72 8.64 4.21 -10.50
CA GLU A 72 8.13 4.02 -11.87
C GLU A 72 8.72 2.77 -12.55
N ALA A 73 9.95 2.40 -12.20
CA ALA A 73 10.68 1.29 -12.82
C ALA A 73 10.30 -0.09 -12.25
N ASP A 74 10.11 -0.18 -10.93
CA ASP A 74 9.92 -1.45 -10.22
C ASP A 74 8.49 -1.63 -9.67
N GLY A 75 7.67 -0.59 -9.81
CA GLY A 75 6.38 -0.44 -9.16
C GLY A 75 6.43 -0.69 -7.66
N ILE A 76 5.47 -1.43 -7.11
CA ILE A 76 5.39 -1.65 -5.66
C ILE A 76 6.40 -2.72 -5.24
N THR A 77 7.43 -2.32 -4.50
CA THR A 77 8.39 -3.24 -3.88
C THR A 77 8.12 -3.36 -2.38
N VAL A 78 8.17 -4.58 -1.86
CA VAL A 78 7.96 -4.88 -0.44
C VAL A 78 9.23 -5.52 0.13
N SER A 79 9.70 -5.00 1.27
CA SER A 79 10.87 -5.53 1.97
C SER A 79 10.62 -5.60 3.47
N SER A 80 11.17 -6.61 4.14
CA SER A 80 11.09 -6.73 5.61
C SER A 80 11.99 -5.68 6.28
N VAL A 81 11.51 -5.16 7.41
CA VAL A 81 12.22 -4.18 8.24
C VAL A 81 12.57 -4.79 9.60
N ARG A 82 11.67 -5.63 10.14
CA ARG A 82 11.83 -6.29 11.43
C ARG A 82 11.04 -7.60 11.47
N ASP A 83 11.61 -8.60 12.14
CA ASP A 83 10.96 -9.88 12.45
C ASP A 83 10.13 -9.82 13.75
#